data_AF-A0A1F5DZW7-F1
#
_entry.id   AF-A0A1F5DZW7-F1
#
_cell.length_a   1.000
_cell.length_b   1.000
_cell.length_c   1.000
_cell.angle_alpha   90.00
_cell.angle_beta   90.00
_cell.angle_gamma   90.00
#
_symmetry.space_group_name_H-M   'P 1'
#
loop_
_entity.id
_entity.type
_entity.pdbx_description
1 polymer ?
#
loop_
_entity_poly.entity_id
_entity_poly.type
_entity_poly.pdbx_seq_one_letter_code
_entity_poly.pdbx_strand_id
1 'polypeptide(L)'
;MGLFTTLIYQPFFNLLVGIYWAIDQFTGGRADMGTAVIIFTIVFRILWLPISFASGRSAKERHEISEKIKEIQLAFAQEPVRLKEEIKQLTRSNRRIVIVSSINLFIQIMVMLMLYRIFTTGLEGADFHLIYDWMPPHPEQFNLTFLHQFDLTHPNWTINWINTGVIFTAELLSGFLSPFPTGRAELMSLFILPLGAFTFFAFMPAGKKLFVITTLLFSIVLMLFKLLKVVYYESRSRLKKVAYGLILK
;
A
#
# COMPACT_ATOMS: atom_id res chain seq x y z
N MET A 1 17.71 18.78 14.87
CA MET A 1 16.85 18.13 13.86
C MET A 1 17.22 16.65 13.78
N GLY A 2 16.28 15.72 13.99
CA GLY A 2 16.59 14.27 14.01
C GLY A 2 16.76 13.67 12.61
N LEU A 3 17.49 12.55 12.49
CA LEU A 3 17.76 11.84 11.23
C LEU A 3 16.47 11.53 10.43
N PHE A 4 15.39 11.15 11.11
CA PHE A 4 14.07 10.94 10.49
C PHE A 4 13.54 12.21 9.81
N THR A 5 13.71 13.37 10.44
CA THR A 5 13.24 14.64 9.90
C THR A 5 13.98 14.97 8.60
N THR A 6 15.30 14.89 8.59
CA THR A 6 16.11 15.33 7.45
C THR A 6 16.07 14.34 6.27
N LEU A 7 16.07 13.04 6.54
CA LEU A 7 16.16 12.02 5.48
C LEU A 7 14.81 11.56 4.94
N ILE A 8 13.77 11.55 5.78
CA ILE A 8 12.46 10.99 5.42
C ILE A 8 11.42 12.09 5.38
N TYR A 9 11.25 12.85 6.47
CA TYR A 9 10.14 13.80 6.55
C TYR A 9 10.30 14.98 5.59
N GLN A 10 11.44 15.66 5.62
CA GLN A 10 11.68 16.91 4.92
C GLN A 10 11.60 16.78 3.39
N PRO A 11 12.24 15.79 2.74
CA PRO A 11 12.13 15.65 1.28
C PRO A 11 10.69 15.38 0.83
N PHE A 12 9.96 14.57 1.59
CA PHE A 12 8.59 14.21 1.28
C PHE A 12 7.61 15.35 1.54
N PHE A 13 7.82 16.12 2.61
CA PHE A 13 7.06 17.33 2.90
C PHE A 13 7.23 18.36 1.77
N ASN A 14 8.49 18.61 1.36
CA ASN A 14 8.79 19.51 0.25
C ASN A 14 8.20 19.00 -1.09
N LEU A 15 8.23 17.70 -1.35
CA LEU A 15 7.58 17.12 -2.52
C LEU A 15 6.07 17.36 -2.51
N LEU A 16 5.41 17.17 -1.36
CA LEU A 16 3.98 17.43 -1.23
C LEU A 16 3.65 18.92 -1.42
N VAL A 17 4.43 19.82 -0.82
CA VAL A 17 4.28 21.28 -0.99
C VAL A 17 4.50 21.69 -2.46
N GLY A 18 5.53 21.15 -3.12
CA GLY A 18 5.79 21.41 -4.53
C GLY A 18 4.66 20.92 -5.45
N ILE A 19 4.07 19.75 -5.15
CA ILE A 19 2.89 19.25 -5.87
C ILE A 19 1.69 20.17 -5.65
N TYR A 20 1.45 20.60 -4.41
CA TYR A 20 0.37 21.54 -4.09
C TYR A 20 0.53 22.84 -4.89
N TRP A 21 1.73 23.42 -4.88
CA TRP A 21 2.04 24.62 -5.65
C TRP A 21 1.81 24.42 -7.16
N ALA A 22 2.26 23.29 -7.72
CA ALA A 22 2.03 23.00 -9.14
C ALA A 22 0.53 22.93 -9.47
N ILE A 23 -0.28 22.27 -8.64
CA ILE A 23 -1.74 22.21 -8.79
C ILE A 23 -2.33 23.63 -8.74
N ASP A 24 -1.86 24.46 -7.82
CA ASP A 24 -2.35 25.82 -7.65
C ASP A 24 -2.14 26.67 -8.91
N GLN A 25 -0.98 26.52 -9.56
CA GLN A 25 -0.68 27.16 -10.84
C GLN A 25 -1.62 26.70 -11.97
N PHE A 26 -1.96 25.41 -12.02
CA PHE A 26 -2.85 24.87 -13.06
C PHE A 26 -4.34 25.17 -12.79
N THR A 27 -4.75 25.27 -11.54
CA THR A 27 -6.16 25.44 -11.13
C THR A 27 -6.56 26.88 -10.87
N GLY A 28 -5.60 27.81 -10.92
CA GLY A 28 -5.84 29.25 -10.75
C GLY A 28 -6.23 29.61 -9.31
N GLY A 29 -5.52 29.09 -8.31
CA GLY A 29 -5.79 29.39 -6.90
C GLY A 29 -6.82 28.49 -6.22
N ARG A 30 -7.19 27.37 -6.86
CA ARG A 30 -8.19 26.41 -6.36
C ARG A 30 -7.58 25.07 -5.95
N ALA A 31 -6.29 25.06 -5.60
CA ALA A 31 -5.65 23.85 -5.12
C ALA A 31 -6.28 23.36 -3.82
N ASP A 32 -6.38 22.04 -3.72
CA ASP A 32 -6.80 21.35 -2.51
C ASP A 32 -5.72 20.32 -2.10
N MET A 33 -5.44 20.24 -0.80
CA MET A 33 -4.40 19.35 -0.29
C MET A 33 -4.75 17.88 -0.54
N GLY A 34 -6.03 17.52 -0.67
CA GLY A 34 -6.41 16.15 -0.95
C GLY A 34 -5.98 15.69 -2.34
N THR A 35 -6.16 16.52 -3.36
CA THR A 35 -5.64 16.27 -4.72
C THR A 35 -4.12 16.23 -4.72
N ALA A 36 -3.45 17.11 -3.97
CA ALA A 36 -1.99 17.06 -3.81
C ALA A 36 -1.53 15.70 -3.26
N VAL A 37 -2.24 15.17 -2.26
CA VAL A 37 -1.94 13.86 -1.66
C VAL A 37 -2.21 12.72 -2.63
N ILE A 38 -3.28 12.79 -3.43
CA ILE A 38 -3.59 11.78 -4.45
C ILE A 38 -2.45 11.74 -5.48
N ILE A 39 -2.05 12.89 -6.02
CA ILE A 39 -0.97 12.99 -7.02
C ILE A 39 0.36 12.53 -6.41
N PHE A 40 0.69 13.00 -5.20
CA PHE A 40 1.86 12.55 -4.45
C PHE A 40 1.90 11.03 -4.31
N THR A 41 0.77 10.41 -3.94
CA THR A 41 0.67 8.97 -3.78
C THR A 41 0.91 8.24 -5.10
N ILE A 42 0.33 8.72 -6.19
CA ILE A 42 0.49 8.12 -7.53
C ILE A 42 1.95 8.21 -7.98
N VAL A 43 2.59 9.38 -7.85
CA VAL A 43 4.01 9.58 -8.20
C VAL A 43 4.88 8.65 -7.36
N PHE A 44 4.68 8.62 -6.04
CA PHE A 44 5.40 7.73 -5.15
C PHE A 44 5.22 6.26 -5.54
N ARG A 45 3.99 5.84 -5.85
CA ARG A 45 3.68 4.48 -6.28
C ARG A 45 4.38 4.11 -7.58
N ILE A 46 4.41 5.02 -8.57
CA ILE A 46 5.11 4.83 -9.84
C ILE A 46 6.62 4.64 -9.62
N LEU A 47 7.24 5.49 -8.81
CA LEU A 47 8.66 5.36 -8.46
C LEU A 47 8.96 4.06 -7.70
N TRP A 48 8.01 3.61 -6.88
CA TRP A 48 8.14 2.38 -6.09
C TRP A 48 7.71 1.10 -6.82
N LEU A 49 7.15 1.19 -8.03
CA LEU A 49 6.72 0.05 -8.84
C LEU A 49 7.78 -1.05 -9.00
N PRO A 50 9.05 -0.77 -9.36
CA PRO A 50 10.04 -1.83 -9.55
C PRO A 50 10.26 -2.66 -8.28
N ILE A 51 10.26 -1.98 -7.11
CA ILE A 51 10.39 -2.62 -5.80
C ILE A 51 9.14 -3.45 -5.49
N SER A 52 7.94 -2.92 -5.81
CA SER A 52 6.66 -3.61 -5.64
C SER A 52 6.57 -4.90 -6.48
N PHE A 53 7.11 -4.91 -7.70
CA PHE A 53 7.16 -6.14 -8.50
C PHE A 53 8.14 -7.16 -7.94
N ALA A 54 9.29 -6.72 -7.42
CA ALA A 54 10.24 -7.59 -6.75
C ALA A 54 9.63 -8.24 -5.48
N SER A 55 8.89 -7.45 -4.68
CA SER A 55 8.23 -7.96 -3.47
C SER A 55 7.11 -8.97 -3.75
N GLY A 56 6.50 -8.88 -4.93
CA GLY A 56 5.53 -9.87 -5.44
C GLY A 56 6.14 -11.25 -5.69
N ARG A 57 7.38 -11.35 -6.16
CA ARG A 57 8.08 -12.65 -6.32
C ARG A 57 8.26 -13.34 -4.97
N SER A 58 8.62 -12.58 -3.94
CA SER A 58 8.71 -13.09 -2.58
C SER A 58 7.38 -13.56 -2.01
N ALA A 59 6.22 -13.21 -2.59
CA ALA A 59 4.93 -13.73 -2.11
C ALA A 59 4.80 -15.23 -2.34
N LYS A 60 5.28 -15.74 -3.48
CA LYS A 60 5.32 -17.18 -3.76
C LYS A 60 6.25 -17.92 -2.79
N GLU A 61 7.46 -17.39 -2.61
CA GLU A 61 8.44 -17.99 -1.70
C GLU A 61 7.93 -17.95 -0.25
N ARG A 62 7.21 -16.89 0.16
CA ARG A 62 6.53 -16.83 1.46
C ARG A 62 5.47 -17.91 1.62
N HIS A 63 4.68 -18.17 0.58
CA HIS A 63 3.70 -19.26 0.60
C HIS A 63 4.38 -20.62 0.77
N GLU A 64 5.45 -20.89 0.00
CA GLU A 64 6.22 -22.14 0.13
C GLU A 64 6.84 -22.32 1.52
N ILE A 65 7.37 -21.25 2.12
CA ILE A 65 7.87 -21.28 3.50
C ILE A 65 6.74 -21.55 4.50
N SER A 66 5.58 -20.91 4.32
CA SER A 66 4.42 -21.13 5.17
C SER A 66 3.96 -22.59 5.16
N GLU A 67 3.92 -23.22 3.99
CA GLU A 67 3.57 -24.65 3.88
C GLU A 67 4.60 -25.53 4.58
N LYS A 68 5.90 -25.28 4.39
CA LYS A 68 6.97 -26.01 5.11
C LYS A 68 6.88 -25.83 6.62
N ILE A 69 6.51 -24.63 7.10
CA ILE A 69 6.29 -24.40 8.54
C ILE A 69 5.14 -25.27 9.05
N LYS A 70 4.04 -25.41 8.30
CA LYS A 70 2.92 -26.29 8.68
C LYS A 70 3.36 -27.76 8.73
N GLU A 71 4.13 -28.21 7.75
CA GLU A 71 4.69 -29.58 7.73
C GLU A 71 5.58 -29.84 8.97
N ILE A 72 6.48 -28.91 9.30
CA ILE A 72 7.32 -28.97 10.50
C ILE A 72 6.47 -28.98 11.77
N GLN A 73 5.41 -28.15 11.84
CA GLN A 73 4.48 -28.11 12.97
C GLN A 73 3.75 -29.43 13.19
N LEU A 74 3.36 -30.12 12.11
CA LEU A 74 2.73 -31.44 12.20
C LEU A 74 3.74 -32.53 12.58
N ALA A 75 4.94 -32.51 11.99
CA ALA A 75 5.99 -33.50 12.23
C ALA A 75 6.53 -33.47 13.67
N PHE A 76 6.67 -32.27 14.25
CA PHE A 76 7.26 -32.06 15.58
C PHE A 76 6.24 -31.57 16.62
N ALA A 77 4.94 -31.85 16.43
CA ALA A 77 3.87 -31.39 17.33
C ALA A 77 4.09 -31.81 18.80
N GLN A 78 4.72 -32.97 19.03
CA GLN A 78 5.01 -33.50 20.37
C GLN A 78 6.40 -33.10 20.91
N GLU A 79 7.23 -32.43 20.10
CA GLU A 79 8.62 -32.09 20.43
C GLU A 79 8.87 -30.58 20.30
N PRO A 80 8.43 -29.76 21.28
CA PRO A 80 8.45 -28.30 21.17
C PRO A 80 9.86 -27.70 21.06
N VAL A 81 10.89 -28.40 21.56
CA VAL A 81 12.29 -27.98 21.44
C VAL A 81 12.76 -28.15 19.99
N ARG A 82 12.59 -29.34 19.41
CA ARG A 82 12.95 -29.63 18.01
C ARG A 82 12.14 -28.78 17.04
N LEU A 83 10.85 -28.56 17.31
CA LEU A 83 10.00 -27.68 16.53
C LEU A 83 10.61 -26.28 16.36
N LYS A 84 11.06 -25.67 17.47
CA LYS A 84 11.67 -24.33 17.44
C LYS A 84 12.99 -24.33 16.68
N GLU A 85 13.79 -25.39 16.82
CA GLU A 85 15.06 -25.52 16.10
C GLU A 85 14.86 -25.64 14.59
N GLU A 86 13.94 -26.49 14.13
CA GLU A 86 13.63 -26.68 12.71
C GLU A 86 13.05 -25.41 12.07
N ILE A 87 12.12 -24.74 12.75
CA ILE A 87 11.60 -23.44 12.28
C ILE A 87 12.73 -22.41 12.18
N LYS A 88 13.65 -22.39 13.14
CA LYS A 88 14.81 -21.48 13.12
C LYS A 88 15.77 -21.82 11.98
N GLN A 89 16.02 -23.10 11.71
CA GLN A 89 16.84 -23.53 10.58
C GLN A 89 16.20 -23.13 9.24
N LEU A 90 14.90 -23.39 9.06
CA LEU A 90 14.15 -22.99 7.87
C LEU A 90 14.14 -21.46 7.68
N THR A 91 14.01 -20.69 8.75
CA THR A 91 14.04 -19.23 8.69
C THR A 91 15.44 -18.71 8.31
N ARG A 92 16.51 -19.36 8.82
CA ARG A 92 17.90 -19.01 8.50
C ARG A 92 18.26 -19.30 7.05
N SER A 93 17.83 -20.43 6.50
CA SER A 93 18.05 -20.76 5.08
C SER A 93 17.32 -19.79 4.14
N ASN A 94 16.22 -19.19 4.61
CA ASN A 94 15.41 -18.23 3.85
C ASN A 94 15.57 -16.76 4.30
N ARG A 95 16.73 -16.39 4.88
CA ARG A 95 16.97 -15.07 5.50
C ARG A 95 16.63 -13.89 4.59
N ARG A 96 16.88 -14.01 3.28
CA ARG A 96 16.58 -12.96 2.29
C ARG A 96 15.10 -12.55 2.33
N ILE A 97 14.18 -13.52 2.34
CA ILE A 97 12.74 -13.27 2.29
C ILE A 97 12.24 -12.60 3.57
N VAL A 98 12.79 -13.04 4.72
CA VAL A 98 12.50 -12.44 6.03
C VAL A 98 12.95 -10.98 6.04
N ILE A 99 14.19 -10.71 5.62
CA ILE A 99 14.73 -9.34 5.57
C ILE A 99 13.88 -8.45 4.66
N VAL A 100 13.56 -8.90 3.45
CA VAL A 100 12.74 -8.13 2.50
C VAL A 100 11.36 -7.82 3.10
N SER A 101 10.74 -8.78 3.78
CA SER A 101 9.42 -8.60 4.39
C SER A 101 9.48 -7.61 5.57
N SER A 102 10.51 -7.69 6.42
CA SER A 102 10.73 -6.74 7.52
C SER A 102 11.05 -5.33 7.02
N ILE A 103 11.84 -5.19 5.96
CA ILE A 103 12.16 -3.90 5.34
C ILE A 103 10.88 -3.24 4.83
N ASN A 104 9.99 -3.99 4.16
CA ASN A 104 8.73 -3.47 3.68
C ASN A 104 7.84 -2.94 4.82
N LEU A 105 7.74 -3.70 5.91
CA LEU A 105 7.00 -3.27 7.11
C LEU A 105 7.62 -2.02 7.74
N PHE A 106 8.95 -1.95 7.82
CA PHE A 106 9.65 -0.78 8.34
C PHE A 106 9.36 0.47 7.52
N ILE A 107 9.45 0.40 6.19
CA ILE A 107 9.10 1.51 5.29
C ILE A 107 7.65 1.92 5.49
N GLN A 108 6.73 0.95 5.60
CA GLN A 108 5.32 1.23 5.84
C GLN A 108 5.11 2.06 7.13
N ILE A 109 5.79 1.71 8.23
CA ILE A 109 5.72 2.47 9.48
C ILE A 109 6.30 3.87 9.30
N MET A 110 7.45 4.01 8.62
CA MET A 110 8.08 5.33 8.39
C MET A 110 7.16 6.27 7.62
N VAL A 111 6.57 5.79 6.51
CA VAL A 111 5.59 6.57 5.73
C VAL A 111 4.39 6.96 6.59
N MET A 112 3.92 6.05 7.45
CA MET A 112 2.77 6.31 8.29
C MET A 112 3.05 7.39 9.35
N LEU A 113 4.24 7.41 9.95
CA LEU A 113 4.66 8.41 10.94
C LEU A 113 4.86 9.78 10.26
N MET A 114 5.44 9.76 9.08
CA MET A 114 5.64 10.95 8.26
C MET A 114 4.30 11.62 7.94
N LEU A 115 3.36 10.89 7.32
CA LEU A 115 2.05 11.45 6.96
C LEU A 115 1.26 11.90 8.19
N TYR A 116 1.37 11.16 9.30
CA TYR A 116 0.75 11.59 10.56
C TYR A 116 1.25 12.98 10.95
N ARG A 117 2.57 13.20 11.04
CA ARG A 117 3.14 14.52 11.37
C ARG A 117 2.77 15.60 10.36
N ILE A 118 2.77 15.30 9.07
CA ILE A 118 2.40 16.27 8.01
C ILE A 118 1.00 16.83 8.26
N PHE A 119 0.02 15.95 8.53
CA PHE A 119 -1.38 16.38 8.71
C PHE A 119 -1.72 16.87 10.11
N THR A 120 -0.95 16.53 11.14
CA THR A 120 -1.25 16.97 12.51
C THR A 120 -0.57 18.27 12.90
N THR A 121 0.61 18.55 12.36
CA THR A 121 1.40 19.72 12.78
C THR A 121 2.10 20.41 11.61
N GLY A 122 2.50 19.64 10.59
CA GLY A 122 3.36 20.17 9.54
C GLY A 122 2.67 21.22 8.69
N LEU A 123 1.49 20.89 8.17
CA LEU A 123 0.71 21.76 7.30
C LEU A 123 -0.04 22.89 8.02
N GLU A 124 -0.11 22.85 9.35
CA GLU A 124 -0.65 23.93 10.20
C GLU A 124 0.35 25.07 10.42
N GLY A 125 1.59 24.95 9.92
CA GLY A 125 2.62 26.00 9.98
C GLY A 125 3.85 25.64 10.80
N ALA A 126 3.78 24.63 11.68
CA ALA A 126 4.88 24.32 12.60
C ALA A 126 6.17 23.89 11.87
N ASP A 127 6.04 23.24 10.71
CA ASP A 127 7.17 22.71 9.95
C ASP A 127 7.52 23.55 8.69
N PHE A 128 6.98 24.77 8.54
CA PHE A 128 7.28 25.61 7.37
C PHE A 128 8.77 25.97 7.26
N HIS A 129 9.47 26.03 8.40
CA HIS A 129 10.93 26.20 8.46
C HIS A 129 11.72 25.03 7.82
N LEU A 130 11.07 23.91 7.49
CA LEU A 130 11.69 22.76 6.79
C LEU A 130 11.52 22.85 5.26
N ILE A 131 10.75 23.82 4.76
CA ILE A 131 10.63 24.09 3.33
C ILE A 131 11.99 24.56 2.82
N TYR A 132 12.43 24.02 1.69
CA TYR A 132 13.71 24.40 1.10
C TYR A 132 13.65 25.82 0.54
N ASP A 133 14.75 26.55 0.69
CA ASP A 133 14.87 27.95 0.22
C ASP A 133 14.62 28.13 -1.29
N TRP A 134 14.82 27.07 -2.07
CA TRP A 134 14.60 27.07 -3.53
C TRP A 134 13.15 26.75 -3.94
N MET A 135 12.27 26.45 -2.98
CA MET A 135 10.86 26.15 -3.27
C MET A 135 10.11 27.44 -3.64
N PRO A 136 9.16 27.40 -4.60
CA PRO A 136 8.34 28.54 -4.94
C PRO A 136 7.56 29.11 -3.74
N PRO A 137 7.08 30.36 -3.82
CA PRO A 137 6.25 30.95 -2.76
C PRO A 137 5.08 30.03 -2.44
N HIS A 138 4.99 29.64 -1.18
CA HIS A 138 3.86 28.88 -0.67
C HIS A 138 2.84 29.84 -0.05
N PRO A 139 1.54 29.49 -0.02
CA PRO A 139 0.57 30.30 0.69
C PRO A 139 0.88 30.34 2.19
N GLU A 140 0.41 31.38 2.87
CA GLU A 140 0.48 31.46 4.34
C GLU A 140 -0.35 30.35 5.00
N GLN A 141 -1.42 29.90 4.33
CA GLN A 141 -2.30 28.83 4.79
C GLN A 141 -2.62 27.89 3.63
N PHE A 142 -2.41 26.59 3.83
CA PHE A 142 -2.80 25.56 2.86
C PHE A 142 -4.29 25.24 2.98
N ASN A 143 -4.97 24.97 1.86
CA ASN A 143 -6.32 24.44 1.89
C ASN A 143 -6.29 22.94 2.25
N LEU A 144 -6.50 22.64 3.54
CA LEU A 144 -6.46 21.28 4.09
C LEU A 144 -7.77 20.51 3.90
N THR A 145 -8.76 21.09 3.23
CA THR A 145 -10.02 20.41 2.93
C THR A 145 -9.93 19.69 1.58
N PHE A 146 -10.39 18.44 1.54
CA PHE A 146 -10.58 17.68 0.32
C PHE A 146 -12.03 17.81 -0.15
N LEU A 147 -12.21 18.17 -1.43
CA LEU A 147 -13.52 18.41 -2.06
C LEU A 147 -14.41 19.40 -1.30
N HIS A 148 -13.82 20.31 -0.52
CA HIS A 148 -14.52 21.24 0.38
C HIS A 148 -15.42 20.58 1.45
N GLN A 149 -15.29 19.26 1.66
CA GLN A 149 -16.16 18.50 2.57
C GLN A 149 -15.38 17.80 3.67
N PHE A 150 -14.14 17.41 3.40
CA PHE A 150 -13.37 16.56 4.30
C PHE A 150 -12.11 17.27 4.77
N ASP A 151 -12.07 17.62 6.05
CA ASP A 151 -10.84 18.09 6.67
C ASP A 151 -9.83 16.93 6.79
N LEU A 152 -8.62 17.13 6.28
CA LEU A 152 -7.56 16.13 6.25
C LEU A 152 -6.76 16.02 7.55
N THR A 153 -6.80 17.04 8.43
CA THR A 153 -6.06 17.05 9.70
C THR A 153 -6.75 16.22 10.77
N HIS A 154 -8.09 16.17 10.71
CA HIS A 154 -8.92 15.52 11.71
C HIS A 154 -9.37 14.12 11.30
N PRO A 155 -9.67 13.24 12.28
CA PRO A 155 -10.32 11.97 11.99
C PRO A 155 -11.71 12.15 11.40
N ASN A 156 -11.98 11.47 10.30
CA ASN A 156 -13.29 11.46 9.65
C ASN A 156 -13.83 10.02 9.53
N TRP A 157 -15.08 9.80 9.96
CA TRP A 157 -15.74 8.49 9.95
C TRP A 157 -16.14 8.04 8.54
N THR A 158 -16.65 8.95 7.72
CA THR A 158 -17.04 8.66 6.33
C THR A 158 -15.84 8.18 5.51
N ILE A 159 -14.71 8.88 5.60
CA ILE A 159 -13.47 8.46 4.94
C ILE A 159 -12.97 7.13 5.52
N ASN A 160 -13.17 6.86 6.82
CA ASN A 160 -12.79 5.58 7.41
C ASN A 160 -13.57 4.41 6.80
N TRP A 161 -14.88 4.57 6.63
CA TRP A 161 -15.71 3.56 5.98
C TRP A 161 -15.29 3.30 4.53
N ILE A 162 -15.04 4.37 3.77
CA ILE A 162 -14.52 4.25 2.40
C ILE A 162 -13.18 3.50 2.39
N ASN A 163 -12.25 3.88 3.27
CA ASN A 163 -10.95 3.22 3.41
C ASN A 163 -11.08 1.73 3.70
N THR A 164 -11.92 1.34 4.65
CA THR A 164 -12.17 -0.06 4.98
C THR A 164 -12.81 -0.81 3.81
N GLY A 165 -13.76 -0.20 3.10
CA GLY A 165 -14.37 -0.81 1.91
C GLY A 165 -13.36 -1.06 0.78
N VAL A 166 -12.44 -0.12 0.57
CA VAL A 166 -11.35 -0.26 -0.41
C VAL A 166 -10.34 -1.33 0.02
N ILE A 167 -9.97 -1.40 1.30
CA ILE A 167 -9.13 -2.48 1.85
C ILE A 167 -9.78 -3.84 1.63
N PHE A 168 -11.06 -3.97 1.97
CA PHE A 168 -11.81 -5.21 1.78
C PHE A 168 -11.85 -5.61 0.30
N THR A 169 -12.10 -4.67 -0.60
CA THR A 169 -12.13 -4.92 -2.05
C THR A 169 -10.76 -5.34 -2.57
N ALA A 170 -9.69 -4.69 -2.13
CA ALA A 170 -8.32 -5.05 -2.49
C ALA A 170 -7.97 -6.47 -2.01
N GLU A 171 -8.33 -6.81 -0.78
CA GLU A 171 -8.08 -8.12 -0.19
C GLU A 171 -8.89 -9.22 -0.92
N LEU A 172 -10.18 -8.98 -1.19
CA LEU A 172 -11.02 -9.88 -1.98
C LEU A 172 -10.41 -10.14 -3.36
N LEU A 173 -10.07 -9.09 -4.11
CA LEU A 173 -9.48 -9.23 -5.43
C LEU A 173 -8.13 -9.96 -5.39
N SER A 174 -7.31 -9.69 -4.38
CA SER A 174 -6.04 -10.39 -4.18
C SER A 174 -6.27 -11.88 -3.91
N GLY A 175 -7.27 -12.22 -3.09
CA GLY A 175 -7.66 -13.61 -2.83
C GLY A 175 -8.15 -14.33 -4.08
N PHE A 176 -8.99 -13.69 -4.91
CA PHE A 176 -9.46 -14.28 -6.18
C PHE A 176 -8.34 -14.48 -7.21
N LEU A 177 -7.31 -13.63 -7.18
CA LEU A 177 -6.17 -13.68 -8.08
C LEU A 177 -5.00 -14.49 -7.54
N SER A 178 -5.08 -14.97 -6.30
CA SER A 178 -3.99 -15.74 -5.71
C SER A 178 -3.93 -17.12 -6.38
N PRO A 179 -2.74 -17.58 -6.81
CA PRO A 179 -2.58 -18.90 -7.41
C PRO A 179 -2.51 -20.03 -6.37
N PHE A 180 -2.75 -19.72 -5.09
CA PHE A 180 -2.53 -20.61 -3.97
C PHE A 180 -3.88 -20.98 -3.33
N PRO A 181 -4.03 -22.22 -2.84
CA PRO A 181 -5.29 -22.67 -2.24
C PRO A 181 -5.57 -21.89 -0.95
N THR A 182 -6.72 -21.22 -0.89
CA THR A 182 -7.14 -20.42 0.26
C THR A 182 -7.43 -21.30 1.46
N GLY A 183 -6.55 -21.29 2.45
CA GLY A 183 -6.76 -21.95 3.75
C GLY A 183 -7.78 -21.20 4.62
N ARG A 184 -8.26 -21.84 5.70
CA ARG A 184 -9.18 -21.21 6.66
C ARG A 184 -8.65 -19.87 7.21
N ALA A 185 -7.35 -19.79 7.49
CA ALA A 185 -6.72 -18.56 7.99
C ALA A 185 -6.78 -17.40 6.98
N GLU A 186 -6.71 -17.70 5.68
CA GLU A 186 -6.78 -16.72 4.61
C GLU A 186 -8.23 -16.23 4.39
N LEU A 187 -9.21 -17.12 4.54
CA LEU A 187 -10.62 -16.72 4.58
C LEU A 187 -10.93 -15.84 5.79
N MET A 188 -10.31 -16.11 6.94
CA MET A 188 -10.47 -15.28 8.13
C MET A 188 -9.79 -13.91 7.96
N SER A 189 -8.65 -13.82 7.25
CA SER A 189 -7.98 -12.53 7.02
C SER A 189 -8.83 -11.56 6.19
N LEU A 190 -9.68 -12.08 5.29
CA LEU A 190 -10.65 -11.27 4.52
C LEU A 190 -11.54 -10.40 5.42
N PHE A 191 -11.85 -10.85 6.64
CA PHE A 191 -12.71 -10.11 7.58
C PHE A 191 -11.91 -9.46 8.71
N ILE A 192 -10.89 -10.15 9.24
CA ILE A 192 -10.09 -9.64 10.36
C ILE A 192 -9.30 -8.40 9.94
N LEU A 193 -8.71 -8.39 8.75
CA LEU A 193 -7.87 -7.27 8.29
C LEU A 193 -8.68 -5.98 8.10
N PRO A 194 -9.83 -5.96 7.39
CA PRO A 194 -10.64 -4.75 7.28
C PRO A 194 -11.17 -4.25 8.63
N LEU A 195 -11.56 -5.15 9.54
CA LEU A 195 -12.04 -4.77 10.88
C LEU A 195 -10.92 -4.15 11.72
N GLY A 196 -9.74 -4.79 11.75
CA GLY A 196 -8.56 -4.25 12.43
C GLY A 196 -8.07 -2.94 11.81
N ALA A 197 -8.14 -2.82 10.49
CA ALA A 197 -7.83 -1.56 9.81
C ALA A 197 -8.85 -0.47 10.18
N PHE A 198 -10.14 -0.78 10.23
CA PHE A 198 -11.18 0.18 10.61
C PHE A 198 -10.92 0.77 11.99
N THR A 199 -10.62 -0.07 12.99
CA THR A 199 -10.34 0.39 14.36
C THR A 199 -9.04 1.18 14.42
N PHE A 200 -7.99 0.74 13.73
CA PHE A 200 -6.72 1.44 13.68
C PHE A 200 -6.81 2.83 13.00
N PHE A 201 -7.49 2.92 11.86
CA PHE A 201 -7.66 4.17 11.13
C PHE A 201 -8.75 5.08 11.70
N ALA A 202 -9.60 4.59 12.62
CA ALA A 202 -10.62 5.41 13.26
C ALA A 202 -10.03 6.67 13.93
N PHE A 203 -8.86 6.54 14.54
CA PHE A 203 -8.17 7.63 15.27
C PHE A 203 -7.19 8.44 14.40
N MET A 204 -7.05 8.11 13.12
CA MET A 204 -6.06 8.75 12.26
C MET A 204 -6.62 9.96 11.50
N PRO A 205 -5.78 10.96 11.19
CA PRO A 205 -6.13 12.04 10.27
C PRO A 205 -6.64 11.52 8.93
N ALA A 206 -7.65 12.18 8.37
CA ALA A 206 -8.22 11.78 7.08
C ALA A 206 -7.21 11.85 5.92
N GLY A 207 -6.22 12.75 5.95
CA GLY A 207 -5.14 12.81 4.96
C GLY A 207 -4.36 11.50 4.84
N LYS A 208 -4.12 10.81 5.97
CA LYS A 208 -3.48 9.50 5.96
C LYS A 208 -4.38 8.42 5.37
N LYS A 209 -5.69 8.46 5.65
CA LYS A 209 -6.66 7.52 5.07
C LYS A 209 -6.74 7.72 3.55
N LEU A 210 -6.73 8.96 3.08
CA LEU A 210 -6.74 9.29 1.65
C LEU A 210 -5.52 8.72 0.92
N PHE A 211 -4.33 8.80 1.53
CA PHE A 211 -3.13 8.17 1.01
C PHE A 211 -3.28 6.65 0.87
N VAL A 212 -3.85 5.98 1.89
CA VAL A 212 -4.08 4.52 1.87
C VAL A 212 -5.11 4.13 0.81
N ILE A 213 -6.23 4.84 0.74
CA ILE A 213 -7.25 4.67 -0.30
C ILE A 213 -6.62 4.74 -1.69
N THR A 214 -5.87 5.82 -1.97
CA THR A 214 -5.26 6.04 -3.29
C THR A 214 -4.25 4.95 -3.62
N THR A 215 -3.42 4.56 -2.64
CA THR A 215 -2.48 3.44 -2.74
C THR A 215 -3.17 2.13 -3.15
N LEU A 216 -4.30 1.82 -2.53
CA LEU A 216 -5.01 0.57 -2.74
C LEU A 216 -5.76 0.59 -4.07
N LEU A 217 -6.39 1.72 -4.42
CA LEU A 217 -7.00 1.91 -5.74
C LEU A 217 -5.97 1.71 -6.86
N PHE A 218 -4.78 2.30 -6.73
CA PHE A 218 -3.68 2.05 -7.68
C PHE A 218 -3.34 0.56 -7.79
N SER A 219 -3.29 -0.14 -6.65
CA SER A 219 -3.01 -1.59 -6.63
C SER A 219 -4.13 -2.41 -7.28
N ILE A 220 -5.39 -2.07 -7.01
CA ILE A 220 -6.58 -2.67 -7.63
C ILE A 220 -6.54 -2.48 -9.14
N VAL A 221 -6.26 -1.27 -9.62
CA VAL A 221 -6.12 -0.98 -11.06
C VAL A 221 -5.08 -1.89 -11.70
N LEU A 222 -3.90 -2.05 -11.08
CA LEU A 222 -2.87 -2.98 -11.58
C LEU A 222 -3.32 -4.44 -11.58
N MET A 223 -4.08 -4.86 -10.56
CA MET A 223 -4.64 -6.22 -10.49
C MET A 223 -5.66 -6.46 -11.61
N LEU A 224 -6.56 -5.49 -11.87
CA LEU A 224 -7.52 -5.55 -12.96
C LEU A 224 -6.82 -5.60 -14.32
N PHE A 225 -5.77 -4.81 -14.54
CA PHE A 225 -4.97 -4.90 -15.77
C PHE A 225 -4.32 -6.27 -15.96
N LYS A 226 -3.84 -6.91 -14.89
CA LYS A 226 -3.32 -8.28 -14.95
C LYS A 226 -4.42 -9.28 -15.32
N LEU A 227 -5.60 -9.17 -14.70
CA LEU A 227 -6.76 -10.02 -15.00
C LEU A 227 -7.18 -9.90 -16.46
N LEU A 228 -7.33 -8.67 -16.97
CA LEU A 228 -7.67 -8.40 -18.37
C LEU A 228 -6.65 -9.03 -19.33
N LYS A 229 -5.35 -8.95 -19.03
CA LYS A 229 -4.31 -9.62 -19.82
C LYS A 229 -4.50 -11.14 -19.81
N VAL A 230 -4.73 -11.75 -18.65
CA VAL A 230 -4.93 -13.20 -18.53
C VAL A 230 -6.14 -13.65 -19.37
N VAL A 231 -7.29 -12.99 -19.20
CA VAL A 231 -8.52 -13.29 -19.96
C VAL A 231 -8.31 -13.12 -21.47
N TYR A 232 -7.61 -12.06 -21.88
CA TYR A 232 -7.29 -11.80 -23.29
C TYR A 232 -6.44 -12.93 -23.91
N TYR A 233 -5.37 -13.36 -23.23
CA TYR A 233 -4.51 -14.45 -23.71
C TYR A 233 -5.22 -15.80 -23.72
N GLU A 234 -6.06 -16.09 -22.71
CA GLU A 234 -6.82 -17.33 -22.65
C GLU A 234 -7.87 -17.41 -23.77
N SER A 235 -8.61 -16.31 -23.99
CA SER A 235 -9.61 -16.20 -25.07
C SER A 235 -8.96 -16.40 -26.44
N ARG A 236 -7.80 -15.77 -26.68
CA ARG A 236 -7.02 -15.94 -27.92
C ARG A 236 -6.56 -17.39 -28.11
N SER A 237 -6.17 -18.08 -27.03
CA SER A 237 -5.77 -19.49 -27.07
C SER A 237 -6.94 -20.42 -27.40
N ARG A 238 -8.11 -20.21 -26.79
CA ARG A 238 -9.34 -20.96 -27.08
C ARG A 238 -9.79 -20.77 -28.53
N LEU A 239 -9.79 -19.53 -29.03
CA LEU A 239 -10.12 -19.23 -30.43
C LEU A 239 -9.18 -19.91 -31.42
N LYS A 240 -7.87 -19.93 -31.16
CA LYS A 240 -6.92 -20.68 -31.98
C LYS A 240 -7.24 -22.18 -32.01
N LYS A 241 -7.53 -22.80 -30.87
CA LYS A 241 -7.90 -24.24 -30.81
C LYS A 241 -9.15 -24.56 -31.62
N VAL A 242 -10.18 -23.71 -31.54
CA VAL A 242 -11.42 -23.88 -32.33
C VAL A 242 -11.14 -23.72 -33.83
N ALA A 243 -10.38 -22.70 -34.22
CA ALA A 243 -10.01 -22.48 -35.62
C ALA A 243 -9.21 -23.65 -36.22
N TYR A 244 -8.21 -24.18 -35.50
CA TYR A 244 -7.46 -25.36 -35.95
C TYR A 244 -8.33 -26.62 -36.04
N GLY A 245 -9.29 -26.81 -35.12
CA GLY A 245 -10.23 -27.92 -35.17
C GLY A 245 -11.23 -27.86 -36.33
N LEU A 246 -11.49 -26.67 -36.88
CA LEU A 246 -12.33 -26.48 -38.07
C LEU A 246 -11.55 -26.64 -39.39
N ILE A 247 -10.23 -26.41 -39.38
CA ILE A 247 -9.37 -26.54 -40.58
C ILE A 247 -8.91 -27.99 -40.81
N LEU A 248 -8.83 -28.80 -39.75
CA LEU A 248 -8.39 -30.21 -39.80
C LEU A 248 -9.53 -31.23 -39.99
N LYS A 249 -10.76 -30.76 -40.23
CA LYS A 249 -11.91 -31.57 -40.66
C LYS A 249 -12.19 -31.32 -42.13
#